data_AF-A0A925WMD3-F1
#
_entry.id   AF-A0A925WMD3-F1
#
_cell.length_a   1.000
_cell.length_b   1.000
_cell.length_c   1.000
_cell.angle_alpha   90.00
_cell.angle_beta   90.00
_cell.angle_gamma   90.00
#
_symmetry.space_group_name_H-M   'P 1'
#
loop_
_entity.id
_entity.type
_entity.pdbx_description
1 polymer ?
#
loop_
_entity_poly.entity_id
_entity_poly.type
_entity_poly.pdbx_seq_one_letter_code
_entity_poly.pdbx_strand_id
1 'polypeptide(L)' 'EAVEAPIKILESLRQPLEDKFVTIARAKGTVTFPANFQLILAMRSSHAVARR' A
#
# COMPACT_ATOMS: atom_id res chain seq x y z
N GLU A 1 -10.26 14.94 1.59
CA GLU A 1 -10.96 13.69 1.25
C GLU A 1 -10.07 12.50 1.53
N ALA A 2 -10.59 11.46 2.18
CA ALA A 2 -9.85 10.23 2.42
C ALA A 2 -9.95 9.36 1.15
N VAL A 3 -8.80 9.04 0.56
CA VAL A 3 -8.74 8.15 -0.60
C VAL A 3 -8.98 6.72 -0.13
N GLU A 4 -10.02 6.08 -0.64
CA GLU A 4 -10.22 4.64 -0.50
C GLU A 4 -9.07 3.92 -1.23
N ALA A 5 -8.12 3.37 -0.47
CA ALA A 5 -6.99 2.65 -1.03
C ALA A 5 -7.44 1.23 -1.40
N PRO A 6 -7.28 0.79 -2.67
CA PRO A 6 -7.54 -0.59 -3.04
C PRO A 6 -6.67 -1.55 -2.22
N ILE A 7 -7.24 -2.69 -1.80
CA ILE A 7 -6.53 -3.72 -1.01
C ILE A 7 -5.21 -4.12 -1.67
N LYS A 8 -5.18 -4.22 -3.01
CA LYS A 8 -3.98 -4.51 -3.79
C LYS A 8 -2.82 -3.55 -3.52
N ILE A 9 -3.11 -2.28 -3.25
CA ILE A 9 -2.09 -1.29 -2.87
C ILE A 9 -1.55 -1.61 -1.47
N LEU A 10 -2.43 -1.93 -0.51
CA LEU A 10 -2.02 -2.31 0.84
C LEU A 10 -1.14 -3.57 0.85
N GLU A 11 -1.50 -4.58 0.05
CA GLU A 11 -0.68 -5.78 -0.12
C GLU A 11 0.70 -5.45 -0.71
N SER A 12 0.75 -4.53 -1.68
CA SER A 12 2.02 -4.08 -2.26
C SER A 12 2.90 -3.31 -1.28
N LEU A 13 2.30 -2.70 -0.24
CA LEU A 13 3.00 -1.94 0.80
C LEU A 13 3.56 -2.83 1.93
N ARG A 14 3.16 -4.11 2.03
CA ARG A 14 3.75 -5.04 3.02
C ARG A 14 5.27 -5.09 2.92
N GLN A 15 5.78 -5.39 1.73
CA GLN A 15 7.22 -5.59 1.52
C GLN A 15 8.03 -4.31 1.85
N PRO A 16 7.65 -3.11 1.37
CA PRO A 16 8.35 -1.88 1.75
C PRO A 16 8.32 -1.55 3.24
N LEU A 17 7.24 -1.88 3.96
CA LEU A 17 7.15 -1.62 5.40
C LEU A 17 8.01 -2.59 6.22
N GLU A 18 8.19 -3.82 5.73
CA GLU A 18 9.07 -4.82 6.34
C GLU A 18 10.54 -4.52 6.07
N ASP A 19 10.90 -4.34 4.80
CA ASP A 19 12.30 -4.18 4.36
C ASP A 19 12.80 -2.73 4.54
N LYS A 20 11.89 -1.78 4.72
CA LYS A 20 12.17 -0.32 4.79
C LYS A 20 12.84 0.24 3.54
N PHE A 21 12.70 -0.44 2.40
CA PHE A 21 13.14 0.01 1.10
C PHE A 21 12.09 -0.29 0.03
N VAL A 22 12.03 0.54 -1.00
CA VAL A 22 11.17 0.33 -2.17
C VAL A 22 12.00 0.44 -3.45
N THR A 23 11.86 -0.53 -4.34
CA THR A 23 12.52 -0.52 -5.64
C THR A 23 11.52 -0.17 -6.73
N ILE A 24 11.82 0.87 -7.49
CA ILE A 24 10.97 1.38 -8.57
C ILE A 24 11.64 1.07 -9.90
N ALA A 25 10.98 0.28 -10.74
CA ALA A 25 11.38 0.07 -12.13
C ALA A 25 11.00 1.29 -12.98
N ARG A 26 11.95 1.82 -13.73
CA ARG A 26 11.78 2.91 -14.70
C ARG A 26 12.32 2.46 -16.06
N ALA A 27 11.97 3.22 -17.10
CA ALA A 27 12.37 2.92 -18.48
C ALA A 27 13.90 2.78 -18.68
N LYS A 28 14.71 3.42 -17.84
CA LYS A 28 16.18 3.38 -17.90
C LYS A 28 16.83 2.48 -16.83
N GLY A 29 16.05 1.71 -16.08
CA GLY A 29 16.54 0.84 -15.01
C GLY A 29 15.76 0.96 -13.71
N THR A 30 16.24 0.30 -12.66
CA THR A 30 15.63 0.26 -11.33
C THR A 30 16.34 1.20 -10.36
N VAL A 31 15.58 1.84 -9.46
CA VAL A 31 16.12 2.70 -8.40
C VAL A 31 15.49 2.32 -7.07
N THR A 32 16.32 2.20 -6.02
CA THR A 32 15.89 1.85 -4.67
C THR A 32 15.87 3.08 -3.78
N PHE A 33 14.77 3.29 -3.06
CA PHE A 33 14.57 4.39 -2.13
C PHE A 33 14.30 3.86 -0.72
N PRO A 34 14.70 4.60 0.33
CA PRO A 34 14.32 4.26 1.69
C PRO A 34 12.81 4.47 1.90
N ALA A 35 12.15 3.49 2.52
CA ALA A 35 10.73 3.48 2.86
C ALA A 35 10.51 3.62 4.39
N ASN A 36 11.24 4.55 5.02
CA ASN A 36 11.16 4.80 6.46
C ASN A 36 10.00 5.75 6.81
N PHE A 37 8.76 5.32 6.59
CA PHE A 37 7.57 6.10 6.93
C PHE A 37 6.62 5.32 7.83
N GLN A 38 5.83 6.05 8.62
CA GLN A 38 4.74 5.48 9.42
C GLN A 38 3.47 5.47 8.58
N LEU A 39 2.88 4.29 8.37
CA LEU A 39 1.59 4.16 7.70
C LEU A 39 0.45 4.26 8.73
N ILE A 40 -0.40 5.28 8.61
CA ILE A 40 -1.60 5.47 9.44
C ILE A 40 -2.82 5.36 8.52
N LEU A 41 -3.70 4.40 8.77
CA LEU A 41 -4.87 4.11 7.94
C LEU A 41 -6.09 3.83 8.82
N ALA A 42 -7.28 4.20 8.33
CA ALA A 42 -8.56 3.80 8.91
C ALA A 42 -9.22 2.78 7.96
N MET A 43 -9.38 1.54 8.43
CA MET A 43 -10.06 0.50 7.67
C MET A 43 -11.58 0.67 7.82
N ARG A 44 -12.27 1.06 6.76
CA ARG A 44 -13.73 0.99 6.73
C ARG A 44 -14.15 -0.42 6.36
N SER A 45 -14.57 -1.21 7.34
CA SER A 45 -15.22 -2.49 7.07
C SER A 45 -16.68 -2.24 6.73
N SER A 46 -16.98 -1.92 5.47
CA SER A 46 -18.35 -2.06 4.96
C SER A 46 -18.55 -3.49 4.47
N HIS A 47 -18.68 -4.42 5.42
CA HIS A 47 -19.26 -5.72 5.13
C HIS A 47 -20.76 -5.50 4.86
N ALA A 48 -21.10 -5.13 3.62
CA ALA A 48 -22.48 -5.26 3.16
C ALA A 48 -22.75 -6.75 3.05
N VAL A 49 -23.29 -7.34 4.13
CA VAL A 49 -23.93 -8.64 4.06
C VAL A 49 -25.02 -8.50 3.01
N ALA A 50 -24.79 -9.10 1.84
CA ALA A 50 -25.81 -9.27 0.82
C ALA A 50 -26.94 -10.10 1.45
N ARG A 51 -27.92 -9.42 2.04
CA ARG A 51 -29.19 -10.02 2.39
C ARG A 51 -29.99 -10.12 1.09
N ARG A 52 -29.90 -11.30 0.48
CA ARG A 52 -30.75 -11.89 -0.57
C ARG A 52 -30.91 -11.11 -1.87
#